data_AF-A0A3L7P196-F1
#
_entry.id   AF-A0A3L7P196-F1
#
_cell.length_a   1.000
_cell.length_b   1.000
_cell.length_c   1.000
_cell.angle_alpha   90.00
_cell.angle_beta   90.00
_cell.angle_gamma   90.00
#
_symmetry.space_group_name_H-M   'P 1'
#
loop_
_entity.id
_entity.type
_entity.pdbx_description
1 polymer ?
#
loop_
_entity_poly.entity_id
_entity_poly.type
_entity_poly.pdbx_seq_one_letter_code
_entity_poly.pdbx_strand_id
1 'polypeptide(L)'
;MLHHLLAVGFGFSVCCADEPAAQLAQSLKVWAESRPRHDNTYSYTVTFRSFVGFGHETTIVVAKGKVVERRYKSFAGPAKPVEPGKEGAPEPGWVEKGDQVGKNQREGARPRTLDELYTEAGKVIATRLQPAEKLYFKLDKEGLLEYAFIVDTRIADDGPRRGVLIGNLRMGDPAQSVKPAK
;
A
#
# COMPACT_ATOMS: atom_id res chain seq x y z
N MET A 1 -47.39 -7.57 -49.82
CA MET A 1 -46.00 -7.27 -49.41
C MET A 1 -46.01 -6.94 -47.93
N LEU A 2 -45.57 -7.87 -47.09
CA LEU A 2 -45.58 -7.74 -45.63
C LEU A 2 -44.12 -7.58 -45.17
N HIS A 3 -43.75 -6.39 -44.70
CA HIS A 3 -42.42 -6.14 -44.16
C HIS A 3 -42.40 -6.52 -42.68
N HIS A 4 -41.68 -7.59 -42.35
CA HIS A 4 -41.28 -7.88 -40.98
C HIS A 4 -40.10 -6.98 -40.60
N LEU A 5 -40.33 -6.05 -39.67
CA LEU A 5 -39.27 -5.33 -38.97
C LEU A 5 -38.74 -6.24 -37.86
N LEU A 6 -37.55 -6.80 -38.03
CA LEU A 6 -36.83 -7.52 -36.99
C LEU A 6 -36.11 -6.48 -36.11
N ALA A 7 -36.61 -6.25 -34.90
CA ALA A 7 -35.88 -5.50 -33.88
C ALA A 7 -34.79 -6.40 -33.29
N VAL A 8 -33.53 -6.15 -33.65
CA VAL A 8 -32.38 -6.77 -32.99
C VAL A 8 -32.11 -6.00 -31.70
N GLY A 9 -32.58 -6.55 -30.58
CA GLY A 9 -32.22 -6.07 -29.25
C GLY A 9 -30.75 -6.37 -28.96
N PHE A 10 -29.91 -5.34 -29.01
CA PHE A 10 -28.54 -5.43 -28.50
C PHE A 10 -28.59 -5.30 -26.97
N GLY A 11 -28.77 -6.43 -26.30
CA GLY A 11 -28.58 -6.52 -24.85
C GLY A 11 -27.10 -6.35 -24.53
N PHE A 12 -26.66 -5.12 -24.27
CA PHE A 12 -25.41 -4.90 -23.54
C PHE A 12 -25.64 -5.32 -22.08
N SER A 13 -25.45 -6.61 -21.80
CA SER A 13 -25.07 -7.02 -20.45
C SER A 13 -23.65 -6.51 -20.24
N VAL A 14 -23.53 -5.30 -19.69
CA VAL A 14 -22.32 -4.93 -18.97
C VAL A 14 -22.26 -5.90 -17.80
N CYS A 15 -21.58 -7.02 -17.98
CA CYS A 15 -20.94 -7.67 -16.85
C CYS A 15 -20.01 -6.59 -16.28
N CYS A 16 -20.47 -5.89 -15.25
CA CYS A 16 -19.58 -5.14 -14.39
C CYS A 16 -18.58 -6.17 -13.89
N ALA A 17 -17.41 -6.25 -14.51
CA ALA A 17 -16.25 -6.64 -13.74
C ALA A 17 -16.32 -5.78 -12.48
N ASP A 18 -16.35 -6.41 -11.29
CA ASP A 18 -16.50 -5.71 -10.02
C ASP A 18 -15.61 -4.46 -10.06
N GLU A 19 -16.18 -3.27 -9.85
CA GLU A 19 -15.52 -1.98 -10.11
C GLU A 19 -14.07 -1.92 -9.57
N PRO A 20 -13.75 -2.44 -8.37
CA PRO A 20 -12.38 -2.52 -7.87
C PRO A 20 -11.43 -3.39 -8.72
N ALA A 21 -11.90 -4.51 -9.28
CA ALA A 21 -11.08 -5.38 -10.12
C ALA A 21 -10.72 -4.71 -11.45
N ALA A 22 -11.67 -4.01 -12.06
CA ALA A 22 -11.43 -3.23 -13.27
C ALA A 22 -10.45 -2.07 -13.02
N GLN A 23 -10.61 -1.37 -11.88
CA GLN A 23 -9.70 -0.30 -11.46
C GLN A 23 -8.29 -0.82 -11.15
N LEU A 24 -8.17 -1.96 -10.46
CA LEU A 24 -6.87 -2.59 -10.20
C LEU A 24 -6.18 -2.98 -11.51
N ALA A 25 -6.92 -3.52 -12.48
CA ALA A 25 -6.38 -3.84 -13.80
C ALA A 25 -5.87 -2.60 -14.54
N GLN A 26 -6.57 -1.47 -14.43
CA GLN A 26 -6.10 -0.20 -14.98
C GLN A 26 -4.86 0.32 -14.24
N SER A 27 -4.83 0.23 -12.92
CA SER A 27 -3.68 0.59 -12.08
C SER A 27 -2.45 -0.24 -12.43
N LEU A 28 -2.61 -1.55 -12.70
CA LEU A 28 -1.55 -2.43 -13.16
C LEU A 28 -0.93 -1.98 -14.49
N LYS A 29 -1.72 -1.38 -15.40
CA LYS A 29 -1.19 -0.80 -16.64
C LYS A 29 -0.36 0.45 -16.35
N VAL A 30 -0.85 1.34 -15.49
CA VAL A 30 -0.11 2.53 -15.05
C VAL A 30 1.22 2.14 -14.41
N TRP A 31 1.20 1.13 -13.54
CA TRP A 31 2.40 0.54 -12.95
C TRP A 31 3.34 -0.04 -14.01
N ALA A 32 2.81 -0.82 -14.94
CA ALA A 32 3.61 -1.42 -16.01
C ALA A 32 4.33 -0.38 -16.86
N GLU A 33 3.69 0.77 -17.12
CA GLU A 33 4.28 1.88 -17.87
C GLU A 33 5.26 2.72 -17.04
N SER A 34 5.06 2.84 -15.72
CA SER A 34 5.96 3.63 -14.86
C SER A 34 7.27 2.90 -14.54
N ARG A 35 7.24 1.55 -14.47
CA ARG A 35 8.43 0.71 -14.22
C ARG A 35 9.65 1.07 -15.07
N PRO A 36 9.60 1.06 -16.42
CA PRO A 36 10.77 1.35 -17.24
C PRO A 36 11.23 2.81 -17.13
N ARG A 37 10.33 3.76 -16.86
CA ARG A 37 10.66 5.19 -16.71
C ARG A 37 11.53 5.49 -15.50
N HIS A 38 11.47 4.64 -14.49
CA HIS A 38 12.18 4.81 -13.22
C HIS A 38 13.12 3.64 -12.90
N ASP A 39 13.51 2.86 -13.91
CA ASP A 39 14.38 1.68 -13.75
C ASP A 39 13.91 0.75 -12.61
N ASN A 40 12.59 0.56 -12.52
CA ASN A 40 11.89 -0.20 -11.48
C ASN A 40 12.37 0.14 -10.05
N THR A 41 12.66 1.42 -9.82
CA THR A 41 13.17 1.97 -8.56
C THR A 41 12.12 2.88 -7.92
N TYR A 42 11.83 2.66 -6.64
CA TYR A 42 10.80 3.37 -5.90
C TYR A 42 10.95 3.15 -4.39
N SER A 43 10.19 3.91 -3.60
CA SER A 43 10.03 3.68 -2.17
C SER A 43 8.58 3.86 -1.74
N TYR A 44 8.19 3.21 -0.67
CA TYR A 44 6.87 3.37 -0.06
C TYR A 44 6.94 3.14 1.45
N THR A 45 5.91 3.56 2.18
CA THR A 45 5.80 3.34 3.62
C THR A 45 4.64 2.40 3.96
N VAL A 46 4.83 1.59 5.00
CA VAL A 46 3.76 0.84 5.66
C VAL A 46 3.68 1.35 7.08
N THR A 47 2.49 1.77 7.50
CA THR A 47 2.30 2.44 8.79
C THR A 47 1.22 1.72 9.59
N PHE A 48 1.49 1.56 10.89
CA PHE A 48 0.51 1.20 11.90
C PHE A 48 0.39 2.35 12.89
N ARG A 49 -0.83 2.70 13.27
CA ARG A 49 -1.15 3.68 14.32
C ARG A 49 -2.26 3.10 15.16
N SER A 50 -2.05 3.07 16.47
CA SER A 50 -3.09 2.74 17.45
C SER A 50 -3.76 4.00 17.95
N PHE A 51 -5.03 3.88 18.33
CA PHE A 51 -5.79 4.98 18.93
C PHE A 51 -5.17 5.50 20.24
N VAL A 52 -4.45 4.66 21.01
CA VAL A 52 -3.79 5.08 22.26
C VAL A 52 -2.46 5.83 22.06
N GLY A 53 -2.10 6.15 20.81
CA GLY A 53 -1.01 7.09 20.52
C GLY A 53 0.38 6.48 20.32
N PHE A 54 0.46 5.17 20.08
CA PHE A 54 1.69 4.54 19.57
C PHE A 54 1.52 4.07 18.13
N GLY A 55 2.64 3.85 17.46
CA GLY A 55 2.65 3.28 16.13
C GLY A 55 4.05 3.06 15.61
N HIS A 56 4.12 2.63 14.37
CA HIS A 56 5.38 2.45 13.68
C HIS A 56 5.20 2.65 12.19
N GLU A 57 6.30 2.98 11.53
CA GLU A 57 6.42 3.11 10.10
C GLU A 57 7.60 2.28 9.61
N THR A 58 7.42 1.59 8.49
CA THR A 58 8.50 0.95 7.76
C THR A 58 8.57 1.54 6.37
N THR A 59 9.67 2.20 6.03
CA THR A 59 9.98 2.58 4.65
C THR A 59 10.65 1.41 3.95
N ILE A 60 10.11 0.99 2.81
CA ILE A 60 10.67 -0.02 1.93
C ILE A 60 11.26 0.70 0.72
N VAL A 61 12.50 0.39 0.38
CA VAL A 61 13.19 0.93 -0.79
C VAL A 61 13.49 -0.21 -1.76
N VAL A 62 13.02 -0.04 -2.99
CA VAL A 62 13.22 -0.97 -4.09
C VAL A 62 14.09 -0.30 -5.14
N ALA A 63 15.15 -0.97 -5.56
CA ALA A 63 16.00 -0.54 -6.66
C ALA A 63 16.10 -1.67 -7.69
N LYS A 64 15.86 -1.33 -8.97
CA LYS A 64 15.91 -2.30 -10.09
C LYS A 64 15.06 -3.55 -9.81
N GLY A 65 13.88 -3.35 -9.24
CA GLY A 65 12.94 -4.42 -8.90
C GLY A 65 13.31 -5.30 -7.70
N LYS A 66 14.36 -4.96 -6.93
CA LYS A 66 14.75 -5.68 -5.72
C LYS A 66 14.64 -4.79 -4.50
N VAL A 67 14.09 -5.32 -3.41
CA VAL A 67 14.11 -4.61 -2.12
C VAL A 67 15.56 -4.53 -1.64
N VAL A 68 16.10 -3.32 -1.54
CA VAL A 68 17.51 -3.08 -1.16
C VAL A 68 17.65 -2.50 0.23
N GLU A 69 16.56 -1.95 0.79
CA GLU A 69 16.59 -1.35 2.11
C GLU A 69 15.21 -1.36 2.79
N ARG A 70 15.21 -1.53 4.12
CA ARG A 70 14.07 -1.35 5.02
C ARG A 70 14.48 -0.39 6.13
N ARG A 71 13.68 0.63 6.42
CA ARG A 71 13.90 1.55 7.54
C ARG A 71 12.69 1.49 8.47
N TYR A 72 12.87 1.03 9.68
CA TYR A 72 11.83 0.96 10.69
C TYR A 72 11.97 2.10 11.69
N LYS A 73 10.85 2.69 12.08
CA LYS A 73 10.75 3.73 13.10
C LYS A 73 9.51 3.46 13.94
N SER A 74 9.62 3.46 15.26
CA SER A 74 8.46 3.47 16.15
C SER A 74 8.29 4.83 16.81
N PHE A 75 7.05 5.18 17.11
CA PHE A 75 6.68 6.42 17.78
C PHE A 75 5.65 6.12 18.86
N ALA A 76 5.75 6.78 20.01
CA ALA A 76 4.84 6.59 21.13
C ALA A 76 4.64 7.90 21.90
N GLY A 77 3.38 8.30 22.08
CA GLY A 77 2.97 9.42 22.92
C GLY A 77 3.48 10.80 22.48
N PRO A 78 3.09 11.87 23.20
CA PRO A 78 3.63 13.21 22.94
C PRO A 78 5.15 13.21 23.14
N ALA A 79 5.87 13.87 22.22
CA ALA A 79 7.31 14.03 22.31
C ALA A 79 7.68 14.56 23.70
N LYS A 80 8.61 13.87 24.39
CA LYS A 80 9.16 14.42 25.64
C LYS A 80 9.77 15.79 25.31
N PRO A 81 9.45 16.85 26.06
CA PRO A 81 10.09 18.15 25.86
C PRO A 81 11.60 17.96 25.84
N VAL A 82 12.22 18.35 24.73
CA VAL A 82 13.68 18.38 24.64
C VAL A 82 14.14 19.61 25.41
N GLU A 83 15.02 19.43 26.40
CA GLU A 83 15.60 20.56 27.11
C GLU A 83 16.30 21.51 26.12
N PRO A 84 16.12 22.84 26.24
CA PRO A 84 16.82 23.79 25.38
C PRO A 84 18.33 23.54 25.41
N GLY A 85 18.92 23.28 24.23
CA GLY A 85 20.35 22.99 24.09
C GLY A 85 20.76 21.52 24.19
N LYS A 86 19.81 20.58 24.35
CA LYS A 86 20.08 19.15 24.20
C LYS A 86 19.47 18.61 22.91
N GLU A 87 20.15 17.64 22.31
CA GLU A 87 19.60 16.87 21.20
C GLU A 87 18.58 15.86 21.76
N GLY A 88 17.43 15.71 21.11
CA GLY A 88 16.42 14.74 21.53
C GLY A 88 16.98 13.31 21.51
N ALA A 89 16.43 12.42 22.33
CA ALA A 89 16.78 11.00 22.23
C ALA A 89 16.48 10.50 20.80
N PRO A 90 17.38 9.71 20.18
CA PRO A 90 17.13 9.18 18.83
C PRO A 90 15.82 8.39 18.81
N GLU A 91 15.02 8.59 17.77
CA GLU A 91 13.78 7.83 17.59
C GLU A 91 14.12 6.32 17.53
N PRO A 92 13.41 5.47 18.29
CA PRO A 92 13.65 4.04 18.26
C PRO A 92 13.39 3.48 16.86
N GLY A 93 14.39 2.82 16.29
CA GLY A 93 14.34 2.34 14.92
C GLY A 93 15.58 1.61 14.48
N TRP A 94 15.51 1.00 13.30
CA TRP A 94 16.63 0.29 12.69
C TRP A 94 16.58 0.42 11.17
N VAL A 95 17.73 0.13 10.54
CA VAL A 95 17.87 0.14 9.09
C VAL A 95 18.52 -1.17 8.65
N GLU A 96 17.88 -1.85 7.70
CA GLU A 96 18.44 -2.98 6.99
C GLU A 96 18.81 -2.56 5.57
N LYS A 97 20.00 -2.94 5.11
CA LYS A 97 20.47 -2.72 3.75
C LYS A 97 21.10 -3.99 3.18
N GLY A 98 21.00 -4.16 1.87
CA GLY A 98 21.66 -5.24 1.15
C GLY A 98 21.29 -6.62 1.71
N ASP A 99 22.28 -7.36 2.18
CA ASP A 99 22.11 -8.72 2.69
C ASP A 99 21.36 -8.79 4.04
N GLN A 100 21.17 -7.66 4.73
CA GLN A 100 20.42 -7.59 5.99
C GLN A 100 18.91 -7.50 5.78
N VAL A 101 18.46 -7.19 4.57
CA VAL A 101 17.03 -7.00 4.27
C VAL A 101 16.24 -8.27 4.61
N GLY A 102 15.26 -8.12 5.51
CA GLY A 102 14.38 -9.21 5.94
C GLY A 102 14.83 -9.99 7.18
N LYS A 103 15.99 -9.66 7.79
CA LYS A 103 16.50 -10.38 8.98
C LYS A 103 15.70 -10.05 10.25
N ASN A 104 15.21 -8.83 10.40
CA ASN A 104 14.26 -8.44 11.43
C ASN A 104 12.85 -8.87 11.00
N GLN A 105 12.44 -10.04 11.51
CA GLN A 105 11.14 -10.67 11.24
C GLN A 105 10.06 -10.31 12.26
N ARG A 106 10.45 -9.82 13.45
CA ARG A 106 9.54 -9.51 14.55
C ARG A 106 8.92 -8.12 14.44
N GLU A 107 9.60 -7.20 13.76
CA GLU A 107 9.21 -5.79 13.67
C GLU A 107 9.21 -5.31 12.22
N GLY A 108 8.40 -4.29 11.97
CA GLY A 108 8.30 -3.65 10.67
C GLY A 108 7.63 -4.51 9.59
N ALA A 109 7.32 -3.86 8.47
CA ALA A 109 6.67 -4.51 7.34
C ALA A 109 7.65 -5.42 6.59
N ARG A 110 7.14 -6.54 6.06
CA ARG A 110 7.91 -7.48 5.23
C ARG A 110 8.50 -6.78 3.99
N PRO A 111 9.70 -7.16 3.53
CA PRO A 111 10.26 -6.67 2.26
C PRO A 111 9.42 -7.20 1.11
N ARG A 112 8.51 -6.37 0.57
CA ARG A 112 7.70 -6.69 -0.60
C ARG A 112 7.96 -5.67 -1.71
N THR A 113 7.80 -6.12 -2.94
CA THR A 113 7.76 -5.27 -4.13
C THR A 113 6.33 -4.85 -4.44
N LEU A 114 6.14 -3.83 -5.28
CA LEU A 114 4.82 -3.49 -5.80
C LEU A 114 4.18 -4.66 -6.55
N ASP A 115 4.94 -5.45 -7.32
CA ASP A 115 4.39 -6.63 -8.01
C ASP A 115 3.76 -7.64 -7.02
N GLU A 116 4.41 -7.87 -5.88
CA GLU A 116 3.87 -8.71 -4.81
C GLU A 116 2.64 -8.07 -4.13
N LEU A 117 2.68 -6.75 -3.90
CA LEU A 117 1.55 -6.01 -3.32
C LEU A 117 0.32 -5.99 -4.25
N TYR A 118 0.51 -5.81 -5.56
CA TYR A 118 -0.56 -5.91 -6.56
C TYR A 118 -1.14 -7.32 -6.64
N THR A 119 -0.27 -8.33 -6.57
CA THR A 119 -0.70 -9.74 -6.52
C THR A 119 -1.58 -10.00 -5.29
N GLU A 120 -1.20 -9.47 -4.13
CA GLU A 120 -1.99 -9.58 -2.90
C GLU A 120 -3.30 -8.78 -2.98
N ALA A 121 -3.27 -7.55 -3.52
CA ALA A 121 -4.47 -6.75 -3.75
C ALA A 121 -5.48 -7.50 -4.63
N GLY A 122 -5.03 -8.15 -5.70
CA GLY A 122 -5.89 -8.97 -6.56
C GLY A 122 -6.57 -10.11 -5.80
N LYS A 123 -5.82 -10.81 -4.93
CA LYS A 123 -6.38 -11.87 -4.07
C LYS A 123 -7.42 -11.33 -3.09
N VAL A 124 -7.14 -10.17 -2.49
CA VAL A 124 -8.06 -9.50 -1.55
C VAL A 124 -9.35 -9.10 -2.26
N ILE A 125 -9.27 -8.47 -3.43
CA ILE A 125 -10.44 -8.05 -4.21
C ILE A 125 -11.28 -9.26 -4.65
N ALA A 126 -10.64 -10.35 -5.06
CA ALA A 126 -11.32 -11.58 -5.46
C ALA A 126 -11.90 -12.39 -4.28
N THR A 127 -11.65 -11.98 -3.04
CA THR A 127 -12.14 -12.72 -1.86
C THR A 127 -13.64 -12.52 -1.69
N ARG A 128 -14.37 -13.64 -1.53
CA ARG A 128 -15.79 -13.59 -1.14
C ARG A 128 -15.92 -13.10 0.31
N LEU A 129 -16.56 -11.95 0.49
CA LEU A 129 -16.77 -11.33 1.80
C LEU A 129 -17.78 -12.11 2.64
N GLN A 130 -17.49 -12.23 3.94
CA GLN A 130 -18.47 -12.64 4.95
C GLN A 130 -19.45 -11.49 5.27
N PRO A 131 -20.63 -11.75 5.89
CA PRO A 131 -21.65 -10.72 6.09
C PRO A 131 -21.21 -9.48 6.87
N ALA A 132 -20.24 -9.63 7.78
CA ALA A 132 -19.67 -8.55 8.58
C ALA A 132 -18.35 -8.00 8.00
N GLU A 133 -17.95 -8.44 6.81
CA GLU A 133 -16.71 -8.00 6.20
C GLU A 133 -16.95 -6.92 5.16
N LYS A 134 -16.02 -5.97 5.08
CA LYS A 134 -16.05 -4.91 4.08
C LYS A 134 -14.69 -4.77 3.41
N LEU A 135 -14.71 -4.72 2.08
CA LEU A 135 -13.56 -4.38 1.25
C LEU A 135 -13.37 -2.86 1.20
N TYR A 136 -12.14 -2.42 1.41
CA TYR A 136 -11.68 -1.06 1.18
C TYR A 136 -10.63 -1.09 0.08
N PHE A 137 -10.86 -0.31 -0.97
CA PHE A 137 -9.98 -0.21 -2.12
C PHE A 137 -9.79 1.27 -2.49
N LYS A 138 -8.56 1.65 -2.83
CA LYS A 138 -8.24 2.99 -3.34
C LYS A 138 -6.92 2.99 -4.11
N LEU A 139 -6.92 3.83 -5.13
CA LEU A 139 -5.74 4.23 -5.88
C LEU A 139 -5.34 5.66 -5.49
N ASP A 140 -4.05 5.97 -5.58
CA ASP A 140 -3.57 7.34 -5.44
C ASP A 140 -3.95 8.21 -6.65
N LYS A 141 -3.54 9.47 -6.62
CA LYS A 141 -3.86 10.44 -7.69
C LYS A 141 -3.16 10.12 -9.02
N GLU A 142 -2.05 9.37 -8.98
CA GLU A 142 -1.35 8.85 -10.14
C GLU A 142 -1.99 7.57 -10.69
N GLY A 143 -2.96 6.98 -9.98
CA GLY A 143 -3.62 5.73 -10.35
C GLY A 143 -2.85 4.49 -9.90
N LEU A 144 -1.90 4.60 -8.99
CA LEU A 144 -1.18 3.47 -8.38
C LEU A 144 -1.88 3.00 -7.11
N LEU A 145 -1.63 1.76 -6.72
CA LEU A 145 -2.25 1.13 -5.55
C LEU A 145 -1.89 1.86 -4.26
N GLU A 146 -2.89 2.40 -3.55
CA GLU A 146 -2.72 2.94 -2.20
C GLU A 146 -3.13 1.87 -1.16
N TYR A 147 -4.33 1.29 -1.33
CA TYR A 147 -4.76 0.19 -0.47
C TYR A 147 -5.79 -0.73 -1.10
N ALA A 148 -5.77 -1.98 -0.64
CA ALA A 148 -6.79 -3.00 -0.86
C ALA A 148 -6.79 -3.93 0.35
N PHE A 149 -7.77 -3.78 1.25
CA PHE A 149 -7.85 -4.61 2.45
C PHE A 149 -9.30 -4.88 2.87
N ILE A 150 -9.49 -5.97 3.60
CA ILE A 150 -10.76 -6.34 4.21
C ILE A 150 -10.67 -6.11 5.72
N VAL A 151 -11.75 -5.59 6.29
CA VAL A 151 -11.95 -5.50 7.75
C VAL A 151 -13.27 -6.16 8.14
N ASP A 152 -13.33 -6.68 9.36
CA ASP A 152 -14.58 -7.05 10.02
C ASP A 152 -15.18 -5.81 10.68
N THR A 153 -16.35 -5.37 10.23
CA THR A 153 -16.99 -4.13 10.68
C THR A 153 -17.57 -4.22 12.08
N ARG A 154 -17.55 -5.40 12.72
CA ARG A 154 -17.95 -5.57 14.12
C ARG A 154 -16.82 -5.21 15.09
N ILE A 155 -15.58 -5.10 14.61
CA ILE A 155 -14.40 -4.75 15.42
C ILE A 155 -14.17 -3.24 15.30
N ALA A 156 -14.18 -2.53 16.43
CA ALA A 156 -13.96 -1.10 16.49
C ALA A 156 -12.46 -0.71 16.46
N ASP A 157 -12.20 0.54 16.03
CA ASP A 157 -10.92 1.29 16.08
C ASP A 157 -9.69 0.63 15.41
N ASP A 158 -9.11 -0.38 16.05
CA ASP A 158 -7.83 -1.01 15.69
C ASP A 158 -8.00 -2.43 15.13
N GLY A 159 -9.19 -2.72 14.56
CA GLY A 159 -9.50 -4.03 14.00
C GLY A 159 -8.46 -4.51 12.97
N PRO A 160 -8.13 -5.81 12.97
CA PRO A 160 -7.14 -6.37 12.06
C PRO A 160 -7.55 -6.18 10.61
N ARG A 161 -6.62 -5.65 9.80
CA ARG A 161 -6.79 -5.45 8.36
C ARG A 161 -6.14 -6.60 7.61
N ARG A 162 -6.88 -7.22 6.70
CA ARG A 162 -6.36 -8.29 5.82
C ARG A 162 -6.14 -7.75 4.42
N GLY A 163 -4.89 -7.49 4.06
CA GLY A 163 -4.50 -7.05 2.72
C GLY A 163 -3.34 -6.06 2.73
N VAL A 164 -3.37 -5.14 1.77
CA VAL A 164 -2.31 -4.17 1.51
C VAL A 164 -2.77 -2.75 1.82
N LEU A 165 -1.88 -1.99 2.45
CA LEU A 165 -2.02 -0.58 2.75
C LEU A 165 -0.61 0.01 2.69
N ILE A 166 -0.37 0.86 1.71
CA ILE A 166 0.89 1.58 1.57
C ILE A 166 0.61 3.08 1.50
N GLY A 167 1.60 3.86 1.91
CA GLY A 167 1.59 5.31 1.80
C GLY A 167 2.89 5.80 1.18
N ASN A 168 2.94 7.10 0.90
CA ASN A 168 4.15 7.79 0.43
C ASN A 168 4.87 7.06 -0.72
N LEU A 169 4.12 6.46 -1.65
CA LEU A 169 4.72 5.83 -2.82
C LEU A 169 5.42 6.90 -3.66
N ARG A 170 6.72 6.70 -3.91
CA ARG A 170 7.56 7.63 -4.67
C ARG A 170 8.37 6.86 -5.69
N MET A 171 8.20 7.24 -6.94
CA MET A 171 8.93 6.67 -8.07
C MET A 171 10.30 7.33 -8.24
N GLY A 172 11.32 6.56 -8.62
CA GLY A 172 12.61 7.05 -9.10
C GLY A 172 13.58 7.62 -8.06
N ASP A 173 13.22 7.69 -6.77
CA ASP A 173 14.08 8.32 -5.76
C ASP A 173 14.20 7.52 -4.44
N PRO A 174 15.29 6.77 -4.25
CA PRO A 174 15.58 6.09 -2.99
C PRO A 174 16.19 6.99 -1.90
N ALA A 175 16.61 8.23 -2.23
CA ALA A 175 17.33 9.16 -1.34
C ALA A 175 16.42 10.26 -0.74
N GLN A 176 15.39 10.71 -1.45
CA GLN A 176 14.43 11.71 -0.95
C GLN A 176 13.40 11.16 0.05
N SER A 177 13.44 9.87 0.41
CA SER A 177 12.66 9.31 1.52
C SER A 177 13.12 9.83 2.90
N VAL A 178 14.15 10.67 2.96
CA VAL A 178 14.67 11.35 4.15
C VAL A 178 14.32 12.83 4.07
N LYS A 179 13.07 13.20 4.35
CA LYS A 179 12.85 14.51 4.98
C LYS A 179 12.74 14.26 6.48
N PRO A 180 13.65 14.79 7.32
CA PRO A 180 13.33 14.94 8.73
C PRO A 180 12.05 15.78 8.81
N ALA A 181 11.12 15.37 9.66
CA ALA A 181 10.01 16.22 10.05
C ALA A 181 10.60 17.56 10.52
N LYS A 182 10.10 18.65 9.96
CA LYS A 182 10.52 20.00 10.32
C LYS A 182 9.91 20.39 11.66
#